data_AF-A0A7Y2MQ46-F1
#
_entry.id   AF-A0A7Y2MQ46-F1
#
_cell.length_a   1.000
_cell.length_b   1.000
_cell.length_c   1.000
_cell.angle_alpha   90.00
_cell.angle_beta   90.00
_cell.angle_gamma   90.00
#
_symmetry.space_group_name_H-M   'P 1'
#
loop_
_entity.id
_entity.type
_entity.pdbx_description
1 polymer ?
#
loop_
_entity_poly.entity_id
_entity_poly.type
_entity_poly.pdbx_seq_one_letter_code
_entity_poly.pdbx_strand_id
1 'polypeptide(L)' 'MTTINQETTEKGKEPLFTLSKYRQVGKDILFGVNAISRKDNIIKVGDSVQPIL' A
#
# COMPACT_ATOMS: atom_id res chain seq x y z
N MET A 1 7.06 8.01 1.30
CA MET A 1 8.09 7.45 0.38
C MET A 1 8.46 6.08 0.91
N THR A 2 8.27 5.00 0.14
CA THR A 2 8.47 3.62 0.61
C THR A 2 9.93 3.19 0.65
N THR A 3 10.85 3.95 0.06
CA THR A 3 12.28 3.63 -0.02
C THR A 3 13.14 4.28 1.06
N ILE A 4 12.51 4.84 2.10
CA ILE A 4 13.22 5.34 3.28
C ILE A 4 13.17 4.27 4.35
N ASN A 5 14.33 3.86 4.83
CA ASN A 5 14.41 3.05 6.04
C ASN A 5 13.97 3.92 7.23
N GLN A 6 12.93 3.49 7.96
CA GLN A 6 12.37 4.27 9.06
C GLN A 6 13.24 4.28 10.33
N GLU A 7 14.16 3.32 10.48
CA GLU A 7 15.08 3.24 11.61
C GLU A 7 16.31 4.12 11.38
N THR A 8 16.86 4.13 10.16
CA THR A 8 18.11 4.82 9.83
C THR A 8 17.93 6.13 9.07
N THR A 9 16.73 6.41 8.55
CA THR A 9 16.43 7.55 7.65
C THR A 9 17.15 7.49 6.28
N GLU A 10 17.90 6.43 6.00
CA GLU A 10 18.62 6.28 4.75
C GLU A 10 17.68 5.96 3.58
N LYS A 11 18.03 6.46 2.39
CA LYS A 11 17.30 6.21 1.14
C LYS A 11 17.90 5.02 0.39
N GLY A 12 17.07 4.02 0.09
CA GLY A 12 17.42 2.87 -0.73
C GLY A 12 16.72 2.85 -2.10
N LYS A 13 16.90 1.74 -2.83
CA LYS A 13 16.17 1.44 -4.09
C LYS A 13 14.94 0.55 -3.86
N GLU A 14 14.97 -0.27 -2.80
CA GLU A 14 13.85 -1.13 -2.42
C GLU A 14 12.85 -0.38 -1.54
N PRO A 15 11.55 -0.76 -1.58
CA PRO A 15 10.96 -1.86 -2.35
C PRO A 15 10.55 -1.48 -3.78
N LEU A 16 10.76 -0.23 -4.22
CA LEU A 16 10.25 0.25 -5.50
C LEU A 16 10.87 -0.48 -6.70
N PHE A 17 12.14 -0.89 -6.63
CA PHE A 17 12.75 -1.70 -7.67
C PHE A 17 12.03 -3.04 -7.84
N THR A 18 11.78 -3.78 -6.75
CA THR A 18 11.00 -5.02 -6.79
C THR A 18 9.58 -4.79 -7.31
N LEU A 19 8.89 -3.76 -6.80
CA LEU A 19 7.53 -3.45 -7.26
C LEU A 19 7.47 -3.08 -8.75
N SER A 20 8.49 -2.41 -9.29
CA SER A 20 8.59 -2.12 -10.73
C SER A 20 8.60 -3.37 -11.60
N LYS A 21 9.06 -4.52 -11.09
CA LYS A 21 9.14 -5.77 -11.86
C LYS A 21 7.82 -6.53 -11.90
N TYR A 22 7.00 -6.42 -10.85
CA TYR A 22 5.82 -7.28 -10.68
C TYR A 22 4.49 -6.53 -10.66
N ARG A 23 4.51 -5.20 -10.43
CA ARG A 23 3.32 -4.38 -10.20
C ARG A 23 3.24 -3.17 -11.14
N GLN A 24 4.02 -3.18 -12.22
CA GLN A 24 4.01 -2.12 -13.21
C GLN A 24 2.75 -2.20 -14.09
N VAL A 25 2.03 -1.09 -14.19
CA VAL A 25 0.90 -0.91 -15.10
C VAL A 25 1.13 0.38 -15.88
N GLY A 26 1.47 0.23 -17.16
CA GLY A 26 1.92 1.36 -17.97
C GLY A 26 3.20 2.00 -17.40
N LYS A 27 3.10 3.27 -17.03
CA LYS A 27 4.22 4.05 -16.45
C LYS A 27 4.23 4.05 -14.91
N ASP A 28 3.20 3.48 -14.28
CA ASP A 28 3.00 3.54 -12.83
C ASP A 28 3.24 2.18 -12.17
N ILE A 29 3.50 2.21 -10.88
CA ILE A 29 3.65 1.02 -10.03
C ILE A 29 2.44 0.97 -9.08
N LEU A 30 1.58 -0.04 -9.24
CA LEU A 30 0.38 -0.17 -8.41
C LEU A 30 0.68 -0.90 -7.10
N PHE A 31 0.73 -0.15 -6.00
CA PHE A 31 0.94 -0.68 -4.66
C PHE A 31 -0.06 -0.08 -3.67
N GLY A 32 -1.10 -0.85 -3.33
CA GLY A 32 -2.24 -0.39 -2.54
C GLY A 32 -3.38 0.17 -3.39
N VAL A 33 -4.44 0.61 -2.71
CA VAL A 33 -5.62 1.25 -3.30
C VAL A 33 -6.05 2.41 -2.41
N ASN A 34 -6.54 3.48 -3.03
CA ASN A 34 -7.26 4.51 -2.30
C ASN A 34 -8.68 4.01 -2.05
N ALA A 35 -9.13 4.06 -0.79
CA ALA A 35 -10.47 3.66 -0.40
C ALA A 35 -11.20 4.85 0.23
N ILE A 36 -12.53 4.87 0.10
CA ILE A 36 -13.41 5.87 0.71
C ILE A 36 -14.44 5.13 1.57
N SER A 37 -14.69 5.62 2.78
CA SER A 37 -15.72 5.05 3.63
C SER A 37 -17.11 5.38 3.08
N ARG A 38 -18.00 4.38 3.05
CA ARG A 38 -19.41 4.57 2.66
C ARG A 38 -20.30 5.02 3.82
N LYS A 39 -19.84 4.83 5.06
CA LYS A 39 -20.60 5.10 6.29
C LYS A 39 -19.65 5.52 7.41
N ASP A 40 -20.14 6.31 8.36
CA ASP A 40 -19.39 6.69 9.54
C ASP A 40 -19.42 5.57 10.57
N ASN A 41 -18.41 4.70 10.51
CA ASN A 41 -18.24 3.57 11.44
C ASN A 41 -16.80 3.51 11.94
N ILE A 42 -16.60 2.90 13.11
CA ILE A 42 -15.28 2.64 13.69
C ILE A 42 -14.84 1.23 13.31
N ILE A 43 -13.61 1.11 12.81
CA ILE A 43 -12.93 -0.18 12.59
C ILE A 43 -11.90 -0.43 13.69
N LYS A 44 -11.69 -1.70 14.04
CA LYS A 44 -10.72 -2.14 15.04
C LYS A 44 -9.88 -3.29 14.50
N VAL A 45 -8.69 -3.47 15.07
CA VAL A 45 -7.84 -4.63 14.78
C VAL A 45 -8.61 -5.90 15.19
N GLY A 46 -8.72 -6.84 14.25
CA GLY A 46 -9.46 -8.09 14.44
C GLY A 46 -10.86 -8.10 13.82
N ASP A 47 -11.37 -6.96 13.33
CA ASP A 47 -12.63 -6.93 12.59
C ASP A 47 -12.55 -7.78 11.33
N SER A 48 -13.58 -8.59 11.08
CA SER A 48 -13.65 -9.45 9.89
C SER A 48 -13.87 -8.61 8.63
N VAL A 49 -13.12 -8.93 7.57
CA VAL A 49 -13.29 -8.34 6.24
C VAL A 49 -14.03 -9.33 5.36
N GLN A 50 -15.18 -8.91 4.82
CA GLN A 50 -15.99 -9.72 3.92
C GLN A 50 -16.04 -9.06 2.54
N PRO A 51 -15.89 -9.83 1.45
CA PRO A 51 -16.13 -9.29 0.12
C PRO A 51 -17.59 -8.85 0.00
N ILE A 52 -17.81 -7.71 -0.65
CA ILE A 52 -19.14 -7.29 -1.06
C ILE A 52 -19.43 -8.06 -2.35
N LEU A 53 -20.19 -9.15 -2.24
CA LEU A 53 -20.75 -9.88 -3.37
C LEU A 53 -22.01 -9.19 -3.88
#